data_AF-A0A923YZY7-F1
#
_entry.id   AF-A0A923YZY7-F1
#
_cell.length_a   1.000
_cell.length_b   1.000
_cell.length_c   1.000
_cell.angle_alpha   90.00
_cell.angle_beta   90.00
_cell.angle_gamma   90.00
#
_symmetry.space_group_name_H-M   'P 1'
#
loop_
_entity.id
_entity.type
_entity.pdbx_description
1 polymer ?
#
loop_
_entity_poly.entity_id
_entity_poly.type
_entity_poly.pdbx_seq_one_letter_code
_entity_poly.pdbx_strand_id
1 'polypeptide(L)'
;RIPGPAEQDEIDMLAHEYCFENELDPGEVIAHWREKYQDGSGNLTLYGADGCKHCDGTGYKGRLGIHEMLLNSSAIKKKIHAKASVPDILKTAMTEGMRTLRQDGIDKIFQGLTDWEQIRTL
;
A
#
# COMPACT_ATOMS: atom_id res chain seq x y z
N ARG A 1 5.81 2.35 -18.27
CA ARG A 1 4.82 1.60 -17.49
C ARG A 1 3.70 1.20 -18.42
N ILE A 2 3.44 -0.10 -18.54
CA ILE A 2 2.41 -0.65 -19.44
C ILE A 2 1.19 -0.98 -18.59
N PRO A 3 0.03 -0.34 -18.83
CA PRO A 3 -1.18 -0.67 -18.10
C PRO A 3 -1.74 -2.01 -18.58
N GLY A 4 -2.21 -2.82 -17.64
CA GLY A 4 -2.96 -4.04 -17.89
C GLY A 4 -4.04 -4.24 -16.82
N PRO A 5 -5.16 -4.91 -17.15
CA PRO A 5 -6.13 -5.29 -16.13
C PRO A 5 -5.45 -6.19 -15.10
N ALA A 6 -5.68 -5.91 -13.83
CA ALA A 6 -5.16 -6.70 -12.72
C ALA A 6 -5.82 -8.08 -12.72
N GLU A 7 -5.03 -9.13 -12.62
CA GLU A 7 -5.54 -10.49 -12.44
C GLU A 7 -6.05 -10.67 -11.00
N GLN A 8 -7.00 -11.60 -10.79
CA GLN A 8 -7.63 -11.77 -9.48
C GLN A 8 -6.63 -12.27 -8.43
N ASP A 9 -5.69 -13.13 -8.82
CA ASP A 9 -4.62 -13.62 -7.97
C ASP A 9 -3.62 -12.52 -7.56
N GLU A 10 -3.32 -11.57 -8.45
CA GLU A 10 -2.53 -10.37 -8.12
C GLU A 10 -3.25 -9.52 -7.07
N ILE A 11 -4.55 -9.29 -7.24
CA ILE A 11 -5.38 -8.54 -6.29
C ILE A 11 -5.40 -9.23 -4.93
N ASP A 12 -5.61 -10.55 -4.90
CA ASP A 12 -5.69 -11.34 -3.67
C ASP A 12 -4.34 -11.37 -2.94
N MET A 13 -3.23 -11.53 -3.68
CA MET A 13 -1.88 -11.44 -3.13
C MET A 13 -1.64 -10.07 -2.51
N LEU A 14 -1.92 -8.98 -3.24
CA LEU A 14 -1.74 -7.62 -2.72
C LEU A 14 -2.60 -7.38 -1.48
N ALA A 15 -3.84 -7.88 -1.46
CA ALA A 15 -4.73 -7.74 -0.31
C ALA A 15 -4.20 -8.49 0.92
N HIS A 16 -3.72 -9.72 0.73
CA HIS A 16 -3.07 -10.48 1.79
C HIS A 16 -1.84 -9.73 2.35
N GLU A 17 -1.01 -9.19 1.47
CA GLU A 17 0.17 -8.40 1.84
C GLU A 17 -0.20 -7.08 2.56
N TYR A 18 -1.28 -6.43 2.15
CA TYR A 18 -1.80 -5.22 2.80
C TYR A 18 -2.30 -5.48 4.24
N CYS A 19 -2.88 -6.66 4.47
CA CYS A 19 -3.41 -7.07 5.77
C CYS A 19 -2.37 -7.77 6.66
N PHE A 20 -1.18 -8.09 6.17
CA PHE A 20 -0.20 -8.94 6.86
C PHE A 20 0.11 -8.54 8.32
N GLU A 21 0.17 -7.24 8.61
CA GLU A 21 0.58 -6.70 9.92
C GLU A 21 -0.61 -6.26 10.79
N ASN A 22 -1.85 -6.56 10.39
CA ASN A 22 -3.05 -6.08 11.07
C ASN A 22 -4.22 -7.06 10.94
N GLU A 23 -5.31 -6.73 11.62
CA GLU A 23 -6.54 -7.55 11.66
C GLU A 23 -7.56 -7.10 10.59
N LEU A 24 -7.12 -6.46 9.49
CA LEU A 24 -8.01 -6.04 8.41
C LEU A 24 -8.49 -7.24 7.59
N ASP A 25 -9.72 -7.16 7.10
CA ASP A 25 -10.28 -8.15 6.19
C ASP A 25 -9.83 -7.89 4.74
N PRO A 26 -9.19 -8.85 4.05
CA PRO A 26 -8.79 -8.69 2.65
C PRO A 26 -9.96 -8.37 1.71
N GLY A 27 -11.16 -8.90 1.97
CA GLY A 27 -12.35 -8.62 1.16
C GLY A 27 -12.78 -7.16 1.26
N GLU A 28 -12.78 -6.59 2.46
CA GLU A 28 -13.03 -5.15 2.67
C GLU A 28 -11.98 -4.26 1.99
N VAL A 29 -10.70 -4.66 2.06
CA VAL A 29 -9.60 -3.93 1.39
C VAL A 29 -9.77 -3.96 -0.14
N ILE A 30 -10.10 -5.12 -0.71
CA ILE A 30 -10.36 -5.25 -2.16
C ILE A 30 -11.56 -4.41 -2.56
N ALA A 31 -12.65 -4.43 -1.77
CA ALA A 31 -13.82 -3.60 -2.03
C ALA A 31 -13.46 -2.11 -2.03
N HIS A 32 -12.65 -1.67 -1.07
CA HIS A 32 -12.14 -0.29 -1.02
C HIS A 32 -11.31 0.08 -2.27
N TRP A 33 -10.42 -0.81 -2.70
CA TRP A 33 -9.64 -0.57 -3.93
C TRP A 33 -10.52 -0.48 -5.16
N ARG A 34 -11.53 -1.35 -5.29
CA ARG A 34 -12.48 -1.28 -6.40
C ARG A 34 -13.26 0.02 -6.39
N GLU A 35 -13.78 0.44 -5.23
CA GLU A 35 -14.46 1.74 -5.10
C GLU A 35 -13.56 2.91 -5.57
N LYS A 36 -12.28 2.87 -5.20
CA LYS A 36 -11.37 3.99 -5.39
C LYS A 36 -10.65 4.02 -6.74
N TYR A 37 -10.28 2.86 -7.28
CA TYR A 37 -9.33 2.75 -8.39
C TYR A 37 -9.88 2.00 -9.61
N GLN A 38 -11.10 1.45 -9.58
CA GLN A 38 -11.66 0.79 -10.76
C GLN A 38 -11.89 1.76 -11.91
N ASP A 39 -11.70 1.29 -13.13
CA ASP A 39 -12.06 2.02 -14.33
C ASP A 39 -13.58 1.99 -14.59
N GLY A 40 -14.02 2.66 -15.66
CA GLY A 40 -15.44 2.66 -16.07
C GLY A 40 -15.99 1.28 -16.50
N SER A 41 -15.13 0.27 -16.62
CA SER A 41 -15.50 -1.12 -16.91
C SER A 41 -15.48 -2.01 -15.65
N GLY A 42 -15.16 -1.45 -14.47
CA GLY A 42 -15.08 -2.18 -13.19
C GLY A 42 -13.77 -2.93 -12.96
N ASN A 43 -12.73 -2.69 -13.77
CA ASN A 43 -11.44 -3.36 -13.64
C ASN A 43 -10.44 -2.51 -12.88
N LEU A 44 -9.63 -3.16 -12.03
CA LEU A 44 -8.41 -2.55 -11.50
C LEU A 44 -7.31 -2.64 -12.55
N THR A 45 -6.44 -1.64 -12.61
CA THR A 45 -5.31 -1.61 -13.54
C THR A 45 -4.00 -1.64 -12.77
N LEU A 46 -3.12 -2.60 -13.10
CA LEU A 46 -1.74 -2.64 -12.64
C LEU A 46 -0.79 -2.28 -13.79
N TYR A 47 0.45 -1.97 -13.44
CA TYR A 47 1.42 -1.43 -14.38
C TYR A 47 2.71 -2.24 -14.38
N GLY A 48 3.05 -2.79 -15.55
CA GLY A 48 4.31 -3.49 -15.78
C GLY A 48 5.48 -2.55 -16.05
N ALA A 49 6.68 -2.98 -15.67
CA ALA A 49 7.94 -2.25 -15.84
C ALA A 49 8.72 -2.72 -17.08
N ASP A 50 8.23 -2.34 -18.27
CA ASP A 50 8.96 -2.62 -19.51
C ASP A 50 10.05 -1.59 -19.79
N GLY A 51 11.23 -2.09 -20.13
CA GLY A 51 12.41 -1.30 -20.45
C GLY A 51 12.32 -0.58 -21.80
N CYS A 52 12.81 0.67 -21.84
CA CYS A 52 13.02 1.42 -23.08
C CYS A 52 14.29 2.27 -22.99
N LYS A 53 14.68 2.93 -24.08
CA LYS A 53 15.88 3.78 -24.13
C LYS A 53 15.87 4.95 -23.13
N HIS A 54 14.69 5.41 -22.70
CA HIS A 54 14.58 6.57 -21.79
C HIS A 54 14.78 6.23 -20.30
N CYS A 55 14.73 4.93 -19.97
CA CYS A 55 14.95 4.38 -18.64
C CYS A 55 16.11 3.37 -18.62
N ASP A 56 16.98 3.42 -19.64
CA ASP A 56 18.14 2.53 -19.80
C ASP A 56 17.77 1.04 -19.72
N GLY A 57 16.59 0.68 -20.24
CA GLY A 57 16.09 -0.69 -20.25
C GLY A 57 15.57 -1.22 -18.91
N THR A 58 15.54 -0.42 -17.85
CA THR A 58 15.13 -0.90 -16.51
C THR A 58 13.61 -0.96 -16.31
N GLY A 59 12.86 -0.13 -17.02
CA GLY A 59 11.42 0.07 -16.75
C GLY A 59 11.13 1.13 -15.67
N TYR A 60 12.17 1.67 -15.02
CA TYR A 60 12.06 2.63 -13.91
C TYR A 60 12.81 3.92 -14.20
N LYS A 61 12.28 5.05 -13.73
CA LYS A 61 12.95 6.35 -13.82
C LYS A 61 12.54 7.24 -12.66
N GLY A 62 13.54 7.76 -11.93
CA GLY A 62 13.31 8.51 -10.70
C GLY A 62 13.05 7.60 -9.49
N ARG A 63 12.60 8.19 -8.38
CA ARG A 63 12.28 7.48 -7.14
C ARG A 63 11.00 8.04 -6.54
N LEU A 64 10.24 7.19 -5.86
CA LEU A 64 9.01 7.52 -5.18
C LEU A 64 9.20 7.33 -3.68
N GLY A 65 8.82 8.34 -2.88
CA GLY A 65 8.81 8.20 -1.43
C GLY A 65 7.62 7.38 -0.97
N ILE A 66 7.84 6.50 0.00
CA ILE A 66 6.80 5.81 0.77
C ILE A 66 6.85 6.28 2.22
N HIS A 67 5.71 6.31 2.89
CA HIS A 67 5.61 6.94 4.20
C HIS A 67 4.78 6.08 5.15
N GLU A 68 5.32 5.93 6.36
CA GLU A 68 4.59 5.45 7.53
C GLU A 68 4.63 6.59 8.55
N MET A 69 3.46 7.16 8.83
CA MET A 69 3.38 8.42 9.57
C MET A 69 2.50 8.26 10.80
N LEU A 70 3.15 8.16 11.96
CA LEU A 70 2.49 8.16 13.25
C LEU A 70 2.20 9.59 13.70
N LEU A 71 0.91 9.94 13.79
CA LEU A 71 0.48 11.21 14.36
C LEU A 71 0.52 11.13 15.88
N ASN A 72 1.17 12.10 16.53
CA ASN A 72 1.24 12.18 17.99
C ASN A 72 -0.06 12.73 18.60
N SER A 73 -1.15 11.97 18.44
CA SER A 73 -2.48 12.30 18.95
C SER A 73 -2.52 12.30 20.48
N SER A 74 -3.61 12.82 21.05
CA SER A 74 -3.83 12.80 22.50
C SER A 74 -3.85 11.37 23.07
N ALA A 75 -4.36 10.39 22.31
CA ALA A 75 -4.39 8.99 22.73
C ALA A 75 -2.97 8.39 22.74
N ILE A 76 -2.19 8.67 21.69
CA ILE A 76 -0.79 8.26 21.59
C ILE A 76 0.05 8.87 22.72
N LYS A 77 -0.10 10.18 23.01
CA LYS A 77 0.59 10.84 24.13
C LYS A 77 0.30 10.15 25.46
N LYS A 78 -0.96 9.80 25.73
CA LYS A 78 -1.35 9.08 26.96
C LYS A 78 -0.66 7.71 27.04
N LYS A 79 -0.59 6.97 25.94
CA LYS A 79 0.12 5.68 25.88
C LYS A 79 1.62 5.82 26.12
N ILE A 80 2.25 6.84 25.55
CA ILE A 80 3.68 7.16 25.79
C ILE A 80 3.91 7.45 27.28
N HIS A 81 3.09 8.30 27.89
CA HIS A 81 3.18 8.59 29.33
C HIS A 81 2.98 7.35 30.20
N ALA A 82 2.10 6.43 29.78
CA ALA A 82 1.87 5.15 30.45
C ALA A 82 2.96 4.09 30.17
N LYS A 83 3.98 4.40 29.34
CA LYS A 83 5.00 3.44 28.88
C LYS A 83 4.38 2.18 28.27
N ALA A 84 3.32 2.36 27.47
CA ALA A 84 2.66 1.27 26.77
C ALA A 84 3.64 0.54 25.83
N SER A 85 3.31 -0.71 25.50
CA SER A 85 4.10 -1.48 24.55
C SER A 85 4.03 -0.88 23.14
N VAL A 86 5.03 -1.17 22.30
CA VAL A 86 5.01 -0.76 20.88
C VAL A 86 3.76 -1.27 20.15
N PRO A 87 3.34 -2.55 20.30
CA PRO A 87 2.09 -3.04 19.71
C PRO A 87 0.85 -2.24 20.14
N ASP A 88 0.78 -1.81 21.40
CA ASP A 88 -0.35 -1.02 21.90
C ASP A 88 -0.42 0.38 21.28
N ILE A 89 0.74 0.99 21.02
CA ILE A 89 0.83 2.29 20.35
C ILE A 89 0.48 2.13 18.87
N LEU A 90 1.04 1.09 18.21
CA LEU A 90 0.77 0.77 16.82
C LEU A 90 -0.73 0.54 16.58
N LYS A 91 -1.37 -0.29 17.41
CA LYS A 91 -2.81 -0.56 17.32
C LYS A 91 -3.64 0.73 17.33
N THR A 92 -3.34 1.67 18.24
CA THR A 92 -4.05 2.96 18.26
C THR A 92 -3.73 3.82 17.05
N ALA A 93 -2.47 3.90 16.62
CA ALA A 93 -2.10 4.67 15.44
C ALA A 93 -2.83 4.17 14.18
N MET A 94 -2.90 2.84 14.00
CA MET A 94 -3.63 2.19 12.89
C MET A 94 -5.13 2.52 12.94
N THR A 95 -5.76 2.44 14.11
CA THR A 95 -7.17 2.83 14.26
C THR A 95 -7.43 4.32 14.01
N GLU A 96 -6.40 5.17 14.16
CA GLU A 96 -6.44 6.60 13.87
C GLU A 96 -6.06 6.91 12.40
N GLY A 97 -5.91 5.89 11.56
CA GLY A 97 -5.69 6.03 10.12
C GLY A 97 -4.22 6.03 9.69
N MET A 98 -3.28 5.68 10.58
CA MET A 98 -1.91 5.40 10.16
C MET A 98 -1.91 4.19 9.20
N ARG A 99 -1.05 4.28 8.17
CA ARG A 99 -0.76 3.19 7.24
C ARG A 99 0.68 2.78 7.40
N THR A 100 0.95 1.49 7.25
CA THR A 100 2.31 0.97 7.22
C THR A 100 3.01 1.29 5.90
N LEU A 101 4.33 1.17 5.86
CA LEU A 101 5.11 1.35 4.62
C LEU A 101 4.60 0.48 3.46
N ARG A 102 4.28 -0.79 3.76
CA ARG A 102 3.74 -1.73 2.76
C ARG A 102 2.38 -1.29 2.25
N GLN A 103 1.50 -0.83 3.14
CA GLN A 103 0.17 -0.34 2.76
C GLN A 103 0.23 0.89 1.86
N ASP A 104 1.05 1.88 2.20
CA ASP A 104 1.25 3.06 1.36
C ASP A 104 1.89 2.70 0.00
N GLY A 105 2.82 1.75 -0.01
CA GLY A 105 3.40 1.18 -1.22
C GLY A 105 2.37 0.54 -2.14
N ILE A 106 1.52 -0.35 -1.59
CA ILE A 106 0.46 -1.02 -2.34
C ILE A 106 -0.58 -0.02 -2.87
N ASP A 107 -0.94 1.00 -2.09
CA ASP A 107 -1.83 2.06 -2.57
C ASP A 107 -1.26 2.80 -3.79
N LYS A 108 0.07 2.93 -3.87
CA LYS A 108 0.79 3.54 -5.00
C LYS A 108 0.94 2.60 -6.19
N ILE A 109 0.84 1.28 -5.99
CA ILE A 109 0.77 0.29 -7.06
C ILE A 109 -0.50 0.53 -7.88
N PHE A 110 -1.66 0.64 -7.21
CA PHE A 110 -2.95 0.92 -7.89
C PHE A 110 -3.02 2.30 -8.54
N GLN A 111 -2.24 3.27 -8.06
CA GLN A 111 -2.08 4.58 -8.71
C GLN A 111 -1.12 4.54 -9.92
N GLY A 112 -0.49 3.40 -10.19
CA GLY A 112 0.48 3.23 -11.27
C GLY A 112 1.84 3.89 -11.04
N LEU A 113 2.15 4.29 -9.81
CA LEU A 113 3.39 4.99 -9.47
C LEU A 113 4.55 4.04 -9.18
N THR A 114 4.25 2.84 -8.69
CA THR A 114 5.21 1.76 -8.38
C THR A 114 4.60 0.39 -8.72
N ASP A 115 5.31 -0.71 -8.49
CA ASP A 115 4.85 -2.08 -8.70
C ASP A 115 5.31 -2.97 -7.52
N TRP A 116 4.79 -4.20 -7.50
CA TRP A 116 5.06 -5.15 -6.41
C TRP A 116 6.54 -5.49 -6.28
N GLU A 117 7.25 -5.59 -7.40
CA GLU A 117 8.68 -5.89 -7.43
C GLU A 117 9.51 -4.86 -6.65
N GLN A 118 9.13 -3.58 -6.68
CA GLN A 118 9.78 -2.57 -5.84
C GLN A 118 9.32 -2.64 -4.38
N ILE A 119 8.02 -2.85 -4.12
CA ILE A 119 7.48 -2.85 -2.76
C ILE A 119 7.98 -4.04 -1.92
N ARG A 120 8.15 -5.22 -2.51
CA ARG A 120 8.63 -6.41 -1.80
C ARG A 120 10.10 -6.34 -1.34
N THR A 121 10.83 -5.29 -1.71
CA THR A 121 12.24 -5.08 -1.31
C THR A 121 12.41 -4.32 0.01
N LEU A 122 11.29 -3.87 0.58
CA LEU A 122 11.20 -3.12 1.83
C LEU A 122 11.05 -4.06 3.03
#